data_AF-A0ABC8QYY4-F1
#
_entry.id   AF-A0ABC8QYY4-F1
#
_cell.length_a   1.000
_cell.length_b   1.000
_cell.length_c   1.000
_cell.angle_alpha   90.00
_cell.angle_beta   90.00
_cell.angle_gamma   90.00
#
_symmetry.space_group_name_H-M   'P 1'
#
loop_
_entity.id
_entity.type
_entity.pdbx_description
1 polymer ?
#
loop_
_entity_poly.entity_id
_entity_poly.type
_entity_poly.pdbx_seq_one_letter_code
_entity_poly.pdbx_strand_id
1 'polypeptide(L)'
;MLVANSFDLWQKDTSFSAAEEVQESADILESAYRAWLRERREGVAPQDLYELSRELQVALGTAKWQVEEFEKAVRLGYRNRADDITSTRHRQFAIAIENQISHVEAALKESFEDGCQQPLRWVTLDKEECDDLAAFLSGIPTTSRSVKNECAKLGASTKSCV
;
A
#
# COMPACT_ATOMS: atom_id res chain seq x y z
N MET A 1 43.06 1.01 -7.76
CA MET A 1 42.00 0.35 -6.97
C MET A 1 40.68 0.85 -7.54
N LEU A 2 39.95 0.03 -8.31
CA LEU A 2 38.64 0.44 -8.84
C LEU A 2 37.66 0.41 -7.67
N VAL A 3 37.25 1.59 -7.21
CA VAL A 3 36.09 1.71 -6.32
C VAL A 3 34.90 1.24 -7.16
N ALA A 4 34.27 0.12 -6.77
CA ALA A 4 33.06 -0.33 -7.44
C ALA A 4 32.03 0.81 -7.41
N ASN A 5 31.42 1.13 -8.55
CA ASN A 5 30.34 2.11 -8.56
C ASN A 5 29.17 1.57 -7.74
N SER A 6 28.39 2.46 -7.12
CA SER A 6 27.21 2.08 -6.33
C SER A 6 26.23 1.21 -7.12
N PHE A 7 26.13 1.44 -8.43
CA PHE A 7 25.33 0.63 -9.35
C PHE A 7 25.85 -0.81 -9.51
N ASP A 8 27.17 -1.02 -9.61
CA ASP A 8 27.76 -2.36 -9.73
C ASP A 8 27.54 -3.21 -8.48
N LEU A 9 27.41 -2.55 -7.32
CA LEU A 9 27.05 -3.19 -6.06
C LEU A 9 25.57 -3.57 -6.05
N TRP A 10 24.70 -2.68 -6.52
CA TRP A 10 23.27 -2.95 -6.67
C TRP A 10 22.98 -4.11 -7.61
N GLN A 11 23.62 -4.19 -8.77
CA GLN A 11 23.36 -5.26 -9.75
C GLN A 11 23.65 -6.68 -9.22
N LYS A 12 24.45 -6.79 -8.15
CA LYS A 12 24.77 -8.07 -7.50
C LYS A 12 23.89 -8.36 -6.28
N ASP A 13 23.08 -7.40 -5.85
CA ASP A 13 22.21 -7.55 -4.69
C ASP A 13 20.99 -8.40 -5.05
N THR A 14 20.58 -9.27 -4.13
CA THR A 14 19.34 -10.05 -4.27
C THR A 14 18.09 -9.19 -4.32
N SER A 15 18.16 -7.97 -3.76
CA SER A 15 17.06 -7.01 -3.71
C SER A 15 17.00 -6.11 -4.95
N PHE A 16 17.91 -6.26 -5.92
CA PHE A 16 17.98 -5.38 -7.09
C PHE A 16 16.67 -5.35 -7.89
N SER A 17 16.14 -6.53 -8.22
CA SER A 17 14.88 -6.66 -8.95
C SER A 17 13.71 -5.98 -8.21
N ALA A 18 13.64 -6.13 -6.89
CA ALA A 18 12.60 -5.50 -6.08
C ALA A 18 12.76 -3.97 -6.03
N ALA A 19 14.00 -3.48 -5.95
CA ALA A 19 14.26 -2.04 -5.98
C ALA A 19 13.95 -1.43 -7.36
N GLU A 20 14.20 -2.17 -8.45
CA GLU A 20 13.83 -1.75 -9.81
C GLU A 20 12.32 -1.60 -9.96
N GLU A 21 11.54 -2.57 -9.45
CA GLU A 21 10.06 -2.47 -9.45
C GLU A 21 9.56 -1.28 -8.62
N VAL A 22 10.17 -1.01 -7.45
CA VAL A 22 9.85 0.17 -6.61
C VAL A 22 10.16 1.47 -7.35
N GLN A 23 11.27 1.52 -8.08
CA GLN A 23 11.62 2.70 -8.86
C GLN A 23 10.66 2.88 -10.04
N GLU A 24 10.32 1.80 -10.76
CA GLU A 24 9.38 1.84 -11.88
C GLU A 24 8.00 2.34 -11.44
N SER A 25 7.49 1.92 -10.28
CA SER A 25 6.21 2.45 -9.79
C SER A 25 6.26 3.92 -9.39
N ALA A 26 7.38 4.39 -8.82
CA ALA A 26 7.59 5.80 -8.54
C ALA A 26 7.62 6.63 -9.84
N ASP A 27 8.28 6.13 -10.89
CA ASP A 27 8.33 6.76 -12.21
C ASP A 27 6.94 6.78 -12.88
N ILE A 28 6.16 5.70 -12.76
CA ILE A 28 4.77 5.63 -13.24
C ILE A 28 3.89 6.64 -12.50
N LEU A 29 4.00 6.73 -11.17
CA LEU A 29 3.30 7.73 -10.35
C LEU A 29 3.63 9.15 -10.83
N GLU A 30 4.90 9.47 -11.02
CA GLU A 30 5.31 10.79 -11.47
C GLU A 30 4.82 11.10 -12.89
N SER A 31 4.89 10.13 -13.80
CA SER A 31 4.36 10.26 -15.16
C SER A 31 2.86 10.52 -15.16
N ALA A 32 2.09 9.74 -14.39
CA ALA A 32 0.65 9.90 -14.23
C ALA A 32 0.31 11.27 -13.62
N TYR A 33 1.07 11.72 -12.61
CA TYR A 33 0.89 13.03 -12.00
C TYR A 33 1.12 14.16 -13.00
N ARG A 34 2.22 14.10 -13.78
CA ARG A 34 2.53 15.08 -14.82
C ARG A 34 1.46 15.10 -15.92
N ALA A 35 0.92 13.94 -16.30
CA ALA A 35 -0.17 13.84 -17.27
C ALA A 35 -1.45 14.50 -16.74
N TRP A 36 -1.89 14.10 -15.54
CA TRP A 36 -3.05 14.70 -14.89
C TRP A 36 -2.93 16.21 -14.73
N LEU A 37 -1.75 16.72 -14.35
CA LEU A 37 -1.51 18.15 -14.17
C LEU A 37 -1.61 18.94 -15.48
N ARG A 38 -1.17 18.37 -16.62
CA ARG A 38 -1.30 19.01 -17.93
C ARG A 38 -2.76 19.11 -18.35
N GLU A 39 -3.48 18.01 -18.31
CA GLU A 39 -4.89 17.92 -18.73
C GLU A 39 -5.79 18.79 -17.85
N ARG A 40 -5.48 18.87 -16.54
CA ARG A 40 -6.15 19.79 -15.63
C ARG A 40 -5.96 21.26 -16.03
N ARG A 41 -4.76 21.65 -16.45
CA ARG A 41 -4.45 23.03 -16.88
C ARG A 41 -5.08 23.38 -18.23
N GLU A 42 -5.21 22.40 -19.11
CA GLU A 42 -5.79 22.55 -20.45
C GLU A 42 -7.33 22.56 -20.43
N GLY A 43 -7.96 22.21 -19.30
CA GLY A 43 -9.41 22.30 -19.12
C GLY A 43 -10.17 21.21 -19.88
N VAL A 44 -9.58 20.02 -19.96
CA VAL A 44 -10.13 18.87 -20.69
C VAL A 44 -11.44 18.36 -20.05
N ALA A 45 -12.20 17.56 -20.80
CA ALA A 45 -13.51 17.06 -20.39
C ALA A 45 -13.44 16.41 -18.99
N PRO A 46 -14.46 16.61 -18.12
CA PRO A 46 -14.44 16.07 -16.76
C PRO A 46 -14.26 14.55 -16.67
N GLN A 47 -14.69 13.81 -17.69
CA GLN A 47 -14.55 12.36 -17.77
C GLN A 47 -13.09 11.92 -17.93
N ASP A 48 -12.34 12.53 -18.85
CA ASP A 48 -10.93 12.20 -19.09
C ASP A 48 -10.08 12.57 -17.87
N LEU A 49 -10.38 13.70 -17.25
CA LEU A 49 -9.72 14.12 -16.00
C LEU A 49 -10.02 13.16 -14.83
N TYR A 50 -11.23 12.59 -14.77
CA TYR A 50 -11.59 11.57 -13.80
C TYR A 50 -10.81 10.27 -14.03
N GLU A 51 -10.69 9.81 -15.27
CA GLU A 51 -9.93 8.61 -15.61
C GLU A 51 -8.45 8.75 -15.23
N LEU A 52 -7.83 9.89 -15.56
CA LEU A 52 -6.46 10.20 -15.14
C LEU A 52 -6.32 10.32 -13.62
N SER A 53 -7.32 10.86 -12.93
CA SER A 53 -7.30 10.91 -11.47
C SER A 53 -7.35 9.51 -10.85
N ARG A 54 -8.11 8.58 -11.44
CA ARG A 54 -8.18 7.19 -11.00
C ARG A 54 -6.85 6.46 -11.24
N GLU A 55 -6.25 6.64 -12.41
CA GLU A 55 -4.94 6.07 -12.72
C GLU A 55 -3.85 6.60 -11.79
N LEU A 56 -3.85 7.90 -11.52
CA LEU A 56 -2.95 8.53 -10.56
C LEU A 56 -3.14 7.98 -9.15
N GLN A 57 -4.39 7.74 -8.72
CA GLN A 57 -4.67 7.09 -7.44
C GLN A 57 -4.06 5.70 -7.37
N VAL A 58 -4.32 4.86 -8.38
CA VAL A 58 -3.78 3.50 -8.42
C VAL A 58 -2.26 3.53 -8.38
N ALA A 59 -1.61 4.36 -9.19
CA ALA A 59 -0.16 4.51 -9.20
C ALA A 59 0.39 4.96 -7.82
N LEU A 60 -0.28 5.91 -7.17
CA LEU A 60 0.11 6.39 -5.85
C LEU A 60 0.03 5.29 -4.80
N GLY A 61 -1.06 4.51 -4.77
CA GLY A 61 -1.21 3.40 -3.84
C GLY A 61 -0.20 2.30 -4.09
N THR A 62 0.04 1.95 -5.35
CA THR A 62 1.04 0.95 -5.73
C THR A 62 2.43 1.36 -5.30
N ALA A 63 2.84 2.60 -5.59
CA ALA A 63 4.16 3.10 -5.21
C ALA A 63 4.35 3.12 -3.68
N LYS A 64 3.34 3.58 -2.92
CA LYS A 64 3.36 3.57 -1.45
C LYS A 64 3.50 2.16 -0.89
N TRP A 65 2.67 1.24 -1.38
CA TRP A 65 2.72 -0.15 -0.92
C TRP A 65 4.07 -0.81 -1.26
N GLN A 66 4.58 -0.63 -2.48
CA GLN A 66 5.84 -1.24 -2.89
C GLN A 66 7.03 -0.74 -2.06
N VAL A 67 7.11 0.57 -1.77
CA VAL A 67 8.22 1.10 -0.95
C VAL A 67 8.10 0.63 0.51
N GLU A 68 6.89 0.55 1.06
CA GLU A 68 6.66 0.03 2.42
C GLU A 68 7.05 -1.45 2.54
N GLU A 69 6.66 -2.28 1.58
CA GLU A 69 7.02 -3.70 1.57
C GLU A 69 8.53 -3.90 1.35
N PHE A 70 9.16 -3.09 0.49
CA PHE A 70 10.60 -3.09 0.32
C PHE A 70 11.32 -2.74 1.64
N GLU A 71 10.89 -1.69 2.34
CA GLU A 71 11.48 -1.30 3.63
C GLU A 71 11.30 -2.39 4.69
N LYS A 72 10.13 -3.05 4.75
CA LYS A 72 9.88 -4.21 5.62
C LYS A 72 10.84 -5.36 5.30
N ALA A 73 11.03 -5.67 4.01
CA ALA A 73 11.94 -6.72 3.57
C ALA A 73 13.40 -6.41 3.97
N VAL A 74 13.86 -5.17 3.75
CA VAL A 74 15.20 -4.71 4.18
C VAL A 74 15.36 -4.87 5.70
N ARG A 75 14.38 -4.41 6.48
CA ARG A 75 14.42 -4.50 7.95
C ARG A 75 14.49 -5.94 8.45
N LEU A 76 13.78 -6.86 7.80
CA LEU A 76 13.80 -8.28 8.15
C LEU A 76 15.08 -8.98 7.69
N GLY A 77 15.58 -8.66 6.49
CA GLY A 77 16.78 -9.25 5.91
C GLY A 77 18.05 -8.94 6.70
N TYR A 78 18.13 -7.75 7.31
CA TYR A 78 19.32 -7.29 8.04
C TYR A 78 19.15 -7.29 9.57
N ARG A 79 18.09 -7.89 10.13
CA ARG A 79 17.80 -7.89 11.58
C ARG A 79 18.99 -8.33 12.46
N ASN A 80 19.89 -9.17 11.94
CA ASN A 80 21.08 -9.68 12.64
C ASN A 80 22.42 -9.07 12.14
N ARG A 81 22.39 -8.11 11.22
CA ARG A 81 23.57 -7.45 10.62
C ARG A 81 23.43 -5.94 10.76
N ALA A 82 23.75 -5.43 11.94
CA ALA A 82 23.47 -4.06 12.35
C ALA A 82 24.23 -2.98 11.55
N ASP A 83 25.26 -3.33 10.77
CA ASP A 83 26.14 -2.37 10.10
C ASP A 83 26.63 -2.87 8.73
N ASP A 84 25.70 -3.40 7.92
CA ASP A 84 26.00 -3.76 6.52
C ASP A 84 25.83 -2.53 5.62
N ILE A 85 26.89 -2.14 4.92
CA ILE A 85 26.89 -1.07 3.90
C ILE A 85 25.74 -1.28 2.87
N THR A 86 25.38 -2.54 2.61
CA THR A 86 24.25 -2.92 1.75
C THR A 86 22.91 -2.49 2.34
N SER A 87 22.71 -2.75 3.64
CA SER A 87 21.50 -2.35 4.37
C SER A 87 21.34 -0.83 4.41
N THR A 88 22.42 -0.10 4.65
CA THR A 88 22.41 1.37 4.62
C THR A 88 21.99 1.89 3.26
N ARG A 89 22.52 1.30 2.17
CA ARG A 89 22.18 1.69 0.80
C ARG A 89 20.71 1.42 0.48
N HIS A 90 20.19 0.25 0.83
CA HIS A 90 18.76 -0.09 0.61
C HIS A 90 17.84 0.84 1.41
N ARG A 91 18.20 1.18 2.65
CA ARG A 91 17.44 2.15 3.45
C ARG A 91 17.46 3.55 2.86
N GLN A 92 18.62 4.01 2.38
CA GLN A 92 18.73 5.30 1.70
C GLN A 92 17.88 5.36 0.44
N PHE A 93 17.83 4.26 -0.33
CA PHE A 93 16.94 4.13 -1.48
C PHE A 93 15.46 4.24 -1.08
N ALA A 94 15.00 3.49 -0.06
CA ALA A 94 13.62 3.58 0.42
C ALA A 94 13.24 5.01 0.83
N ILE A 95 14.10 5.68 1.61
CA ILE A 95 13.90 7.08 2.03
C ILE A 95 13.80 8.01 0.80
N ALA A 96 14.64 7.81 -0.22
CA ALA A 96 14.61 8.65 -1.42
C ALA A 96 13.28 8.51 -2.18
N ILE A 97 12.79 7.28 -2.35
CA ILE A 97 11.51 7.01 -3.01
C ILE A 97 10.33 7.52 -2.18
N GLU A 98 10.33 7.31 -0.87
CA GLU A 98 9.32 7.85 0.06
C GLU A 98 9.21 9.38 -0.04
N ASN A 99 10.35 10.07 -0.14
CA ASN A 99 10.38 11.52 -0.32
C ASN A 99 9.78 11.92 -1.68
N GLN A 100 10.12 11.22 -2.77
CA GLN A 100 9.55 11.48 -4.10
C GLN A 100 8.02 11.31 -4.10
N ILE A 101 7.52 10.22 -3.51
CA ILE A 101 6.08 9.96 -3.36
C ILE A 101 5.42 11.05 -2.52
N SER A 102 6.04 11.45 -1.41
CA SER A 102 5.51 12.48 -0.50
C SER A 102 5.38 13.84 -1.18
N HIS A 103 6.33 14.20 -2.07
CA HIS A 103 6.24 15.41 -2.87
C HIS A 103 5.03 15.42 -3.81
N VAL A 104 4.78 14.30 -4.50
CA VAL A 104 3.60 14.16 -5.37
C VAL A 104 2.32 14.21 -4.54
N GLU A 105 2.27 13.51 -3.40
CA GLU A 105 1.11 13.48 -2.51
C GLU A 105 0.78 14.86 -1.94
N ALA A 106 1.79 15.63 -1.52
CA ALA A 106 1.61 17.00 -1.05
C ALA A 106 1.07 17.93 -2.15
N ALA A 107 1.69 17.91 -3.33
CA ALA A 107 1.27 18.74 -4.46
C ALA A 107 -0.14 18.39 -4.95
N LEU A 108 -0.52 17.11 -4.82
CA LEU A 108 -1.84 16.62 -5.15
C LEU A 108 -2.88 17.04 -4.10
N LYS A 109 -2.53 17.06 -2.81
CA LYS A 109 -3.39 17.57 -1.74
C LYS A 109 -3.70 19.06 -1.91
N GLU A 110 -2.67 19.89 -2.13
CA GLU A 110 -2.83 21.34 -2.41
C GLU A 110 -3.74 21.55 -3.63
N SER A 111 -3.54 20.73 -4.66
CA SER A 111 -4.34 20.75 -5.87
C SER A 111 -5.84 20.51 -5.65
N PHE A 112 -6.22 19.67 -4.68
CA PHE A 112 -7.64 19.43 -4.36
C PHE A 112 -8.25 20.50 -3.44
N GLU A 113 -7.44 21.11 -2.58
CA GLU A 113 -7.87 22.20 -1.70
C GLU A 113 -8.22 23.48 -2.48
N ASP A 114 -7.51 23.76 -3.58
CA ASP A 114 -7.69 24.95 -4.43
C ASP A 114 -8.92 24.93 -5.36
N GLY A 115 -9.70 23.85 -5.36
CA GLY A 115 -11.06 23.88 -5.89
C GLY A 115 -11.38 22.84 -6.96
N CYS A 116 -12.63 22.37 -6.85
CA CYS A 116 -13.45 21.68 -7.86
C CYS A 116 -13.39 20.16 -7.95
N GLN A 117 -12.63 19.43 -7.13
CA GLN A 117 -12.70 17.95 -7.13
C GLN A 117 -12.73 17.35 -5.72
N GLN A 118 -13.43 16.22 -5.57
CA GLN A 118 -13.40 15.45 -4.33
C GLN A 118 -11.96 14.97 -4.07
N PRO A 119 -11.47 15.04 -2.82
CA PRO A 119 -10.19 14.48 -2.44
C PRO A 119 -10.09 13.00 -2.84
N LEU A 120 -8.86 12.51 -3.08
CA LEU A 120 -8.61 11.09 -3.33
C LEU A 120 -9.24 10.27 -2.20
N ARG A 121 -10.33 9.56 -2.49
CA ARG A 121 -11.03 8.77 -1.49
C ARG A 121 -10.47 7.36 -1.46
N TRP A 122 -9.32 7.19 -0.84
CA TRP A 122 -8.90 5.88 -0.37
C TRP A 122 -9.99 5.33 0.55
N VAL A 123 -10.34 4.05 0.40
CA VAL A 123 -11.26 3.39 1.32
C VAL A 123 -10.61 3.45 2.70
N THR A 124 -11.13 4.32 3.56
CA THR A 124 -10.69 4.43 4.95
C THR A 124 -11.51 3.40 5.71
N LEU A 125 -10.90 2.25 5.98
CA LEU A 125 -11.51 1.23 6.82
C LEU A 125 -11.21 1.57 8.27
N ASP A 126 -12.23 1.57 9.11
CA ASP A 126 -12.01 1.60 10.55
C ASP A 126 -11.43 0.27 11.06
N LYS A 127 -11.18 0.19 12.37
CA LYS A 127 -10.56 -0.99 12.97
C LYS A 127 -11.44 -2.24 12.85
N GLU A 128 -12.76 -2.09 12.96
CA GLU A 128 -13.73 -3.17 12.83
C GLU A 128 -13.79 -3.64 11.38
N GLU A 129 -13.92 -2.72 10.43
CA GLU A 129 -13.93 -3.03 8.99
C GLU A 129 -12.61 -3.68 8.53
N CYS A 130 -11.47 -3.26 9.08
CA CYS A 130 -10.17 -3.90 8.86
C CYS A 130 -10.14 -5.34 9.38
N ASP A 131 -10.66 -5.58 10.59
CA ASP A 131 -10.67 -6.90 11.22
C ASP A 131 -11.63 -7.85 10.49
N ASP A 132 -12.78 -7.35 10.02
CA ASP A 132 -13.73 -8.09 9.19
C ASP A 132 -13.13 -8.44 7.82
N LEU A 133 -12.44 -7.50 7.18
CA LEU A 133 -11.74 -7.76 5.92
C LEU A 133 -10.63 -8.81 6.11
N ALA A 134 -9.88 -8.75 7.21
CA ALA A 134 -8.86 -9.74 7.53
C ALA A 134 -9.49 -11.13 7.80
N ALA A 135 -10.62 -11.20 8.51
CA ALA A 135 -11.36 -12.43 8.73
C ALA A 135 -11.86 -13.03 7.41
N PHE A 136 -12.40 -12.20 6.51
CA PHE A 136 -12.81 -12.60 5.17
C PHE A 136 -11.64 -13.16 4.34
N LEU A 137 -10.52 -12.44 4.27
CA LEU A 137 -9.35 -12.85 3.49
C LEU A 137 -8.63 -14.08 4.06
N SER A 138 -8.68 -14.28 5.38
CA SER A 138 -8.13 -15.47 6.04
C SER A 138 -9.02 -16.71 5.89
N GLY A 139 -10.24 -16.56 5.34
CA GLY A 139 -11.19 -17.65 5.18
C GLY A 139 -11.74 -18.19 6.50
N ILE A 140 -11.55 -17.45 7.60
CA ILE A 140 -12.06 -17.85 8.92
C ILE A 140 -13.50 -17.33 9.02
N PRO A 141 -14.51 -18.20 9.16
CA PRO A 141 -15.87 -17.73 9.33
C PRO A 141 -15.96 -16.91 10.63
N THR A 142 -16.42 -15.66 10.51
CA THR A 142 -16.67 -14.75 11.62
C THR A 142 -17.73 -15.37 12.53
N THR A 143 -17.29 -16.04 13.59
CA THR A 143 -18.21 -16.45 14.66
C THR A 143 -18.59 -15.18 15.40
N SER A 144 -19.72 -14.59 15.00
CA SER A 144 -20.34 -13.44 15.64
C SER A 144 -20.40 -13.68 17.15
N ARG A 145 -19.56 -12.98 17.90
CA ARG A 145 -19.56 -13.00 19.36
C ARG A 145 -20.69 -12.10 19.87
N SER A 146 -21.87 -12.70 20.08
CA SER A 146 -22.89 -12.37 21.10
C SER A 146 -24.15 -13.12 20.67
N VAL A 147 -24.72 -14.07 21.42
CA VAL A 147 -25.46 -13.82 22.66
C VAL A 147 -25.28 -15.01 23.61
N LYS A 148 -24.88 -14.75 24.87
CA LYS A 148 -25.14 -15.67 25.99
C LYS A 148 -26.64 -15.88 26.06
N ASN A 149 -27.14 -17.07 25.77
CA ASN A 149 -28.41 -17.56 26.34
C ASN A 149 -28.34 -19.08 26.46
N GLU A 150 -28.50 -19.54 27.71
CA GLU A 150 -28.61 -20.94 28.10
C GLU A 150 -29.65 -21.67 27.22
N CYS A 151 -29.23 -22.74 26.56
CA CYS A 151 -30.17 -23.76 26.11
C CYS A 151 -30.09 -24.93 27.09
N ALA A 152 -31.12 -25.00 27.93
CA ALA A 152 -31.28 -25.95 29.01
C ALA A 152 -31.19 -27.41 28.53
N LYS A 153 -30.66 -28.24 29.44
CA LYS A 153 -30.73 -29.71 29.42
C LYS A 153 -32.08 -30.19 28.88
N LEU A 154 -32.07 -30.78 27.67
CA LEU A 154 -33.18 -31.62 27.22
C LEU A 154 -33.14 -32.91 28.03
N GLY A 155 -34.05 -32.97 29.00
CA GLY A 155 -34.25 -34.10 29.89
C GLY A 155 -34.61 -35.37 29.12
N ALA A 156 -34.04 -36.47 29.58
CA ALA A 156 -34.55 -37.80 29.31
C ALA A 156 -36.01 -37.89 29.78
N SER A 157 -36.91 -38.23 28.86
CA SER A 157 -38.21 -38.77 29.23
C SER A 157 -38.55 -39.91 28.28
N THR A 158 -38.17 -41.10 28.71
CA THR A 158 -38.80 -42.36 28.31
C THR A 158 -40.29 -42.28 28.59
N LYS A 159 -41.14 -42.60 27.61
CA LYS A 159 -42.42 -43.30 27.84
C LYS A 159 -42.96 -43.88 26.53
N SER A 160 -43.29 -45.17 26.65
CA SER A 160 -43.82 -46.12 25.67
C SER A 160 -45.34 -45.97 25.49
N CYS A 161 -45.83 -46.29 24.27
CA CYS A 161 -47.12 -46.89 23.86
C CYS A 161 -47.36 -46.49 22.38
N VAL A 162 -47.70 -47.36 21.42
CA VAL A 162 -48.33 -48.69 21.39
C VAL A 162 -47.59 -49.56 20.36
#